data_AF-A0A850M1B3-F1
#
_entry.id   AF-A0A850M1B3-F1
#
_cell.length_a   1.000
_cell.length_b   1.000
_cell.length_c   1.000
_cell.angle_alpha   90.00
_cell.angle_beta   90.00
_cell.angle_gamma   90.00
#
_symmetry.space_group_name_H-M   'P 1'
#
loop_
_entity.id
_entity.type
_entity.pdbx_description
1 polymer ?
#
loop_
_entity_poly.entity_id
_entity_poly.type
_entity_poly.pdbx_seq_one_letter_code
_entity_poly.pdbx_strand_id
1 'polypeptide(L)'
;MITTTKFRLYPSKKQFKKLNEIFTIYNKAKRIGYNLLFKGEAGIQQKLMEFCHNNPYVNTILIDNKTKLAQQKTWLNKRKTYLKRKILVVQGMIGAIKRNNYRDRKLRGLYIRLSSLQNKLIKLELKPIVFGTKNLFLQRIRRKISREEFIIHRDASFSCIGKVQYGQKNSNLKLLPSKVLKIRTFSKEKGKKWIIIPFSVNIKQERKFREILQVDKYTITVKRKFMKGDLRYYAHISYETPLPEIKYSFGNGCIGLDFNYNFIALANTNREGNFLSYQIIPFRNLHSYRKGRRDDYASFKLDKIINYCINKRKGLIIENLSIDQSFSYSKRQNRKLSNLRTSMLSLLERKCARNGIALRKVHPAYTSIIGELKYLRSYNLSRHILASYVIARRGLGFTETIPALYERLLAQVGDTLKPHLKPSRPYQQWAQLYDLFKHCGITSFNPSETSSFKPSIIMKKLVKNGVNPATGAPSDNLRAGLPVYG
;
A
#
# COMPACT_ATOMS: atom_id res chain seq x y z
N MET A 1 -9.79 15.25 3.99
CA MET A 1 -9.73 13.77 3.93
C MET A 1 -11.13 13.18 3.75
N ILE A 2 -11.30 12.17 2.89
CA ILE A 2 -12.59 11.47 2.73
C ILE A 2 -12.80 10.45 3.87
N THR A 3 -13.93 10.59 4.56
CA THR A 3 -14.40 9.67 5.61
C THR A 3 -15.69 9.00 5.13
N THR A 4 -15.86 7.70 5.41
CA THR A 4 -17.08 6.94 5.07
C THR A 4 -17.71 6.32 6.30
N THR A 5 -18.98 6.62 6.54
CA THR A 5 -19.81 6.01 7.59
C THR A 5 -20.87 5.11 6.96
N LYS A 6 -21.26 4.03 7.64
CA LYS A 6 -22.19 3.02 7.11
C LYS A 6 -23.39 2.88 8.04
N PHE A 7 -24.60 3.03 7.51
CA PHE A 7 -25.84 2.83 8.25
C PHE A 7 -26.65 1.69 7.64
N ARG A 8 -27.28 0.86 8.47
CA ARG A 8 -28.16 -0.22 7.99
C ARG A 8 -29.55 0.33 7.73
N LEU A 9 -30.08 0.08 6.54
CA LEU A 9 -31.41 0.50 6.11
C LEU A 9 -32.44 -0.61 6.36
N TYR A 10 -33.66 -0.22 6.72
CA TYR A 10 -34.78 -1.12 7.00
C TYR A 10 -35.99 -0.79 6.10
N PRO A 11 -35.94 -1.18 4.80
CA PRO A 11 -37.06 -0.95 3.89
C PRO A 11 -38.26 -1.86 4.23
N SER A 12 -39.48 -1.34 4.11
CA SER A 12 -40.69 -2.18 4.10
C SER A 12 -40.83 -2.98 2.79
N LYS A 13 -41.73 -3.97 2.75
CA LYS A 13 -41.99 -4.80 1.55
C LYS A 13 -42.29 -3.95 0.30
N LYS A 14 -43.12 -2.91 0.42
CA LYS A 14 -43.43 -1.97 -0.68
C LYS A 14 -42.21 -1.16 -1.12
N GLN A 15 -41.37 -0.76 -0.17
CA GLN A 15 -40.15 0.01 -0.45
C GLN A 15 -39.06 -0.84 -1.10
N PHE A 16 -39.01 -2.15 -0.81
CA PHE A 16 -38.11 -3.10 -1.45
C PHE A 16 -38.31 -3.15 -2.97
N LYS A 17 -39.56 -3.26 -3.43
CA LYS A 17 -39.90 -3.27 -4.86
C LYS A 17 -39.40 -2.00 -5.57
N LYS A 18 -39.71 -0.83 -4.99
CA LYS A 18 -39.26 0.46 -5.51
C LYS A 18 -37.73 0.62 -5.49
N LEU A 19 -37.05 0.13 -4.45
CA LEU A 19 -35.59 0.10 -4.43
C LEU A 19 -35.04 -0.75 -5.58
N ASN A 20 -35.60 -1.93 -5.82
CA ASN A 20 -35.15 -2.81 -6.89
C ASN A 20 -35.29 -2.15 -8.28
N GLU A 21 -36.37 -1.40 -8.51
CA GLU A 21 -36.55 -0.57 -9.72
C GLU A 21 -35.42 0.46 -9.86
N ILE A 22 -35.10 1.20 -8.80
CA ILE A 22 -33.99 2.17 -8.79
C ILE A 22 -32.66 1.48 -9.11
N PHE A 23 -32.35 0.36 -8.46
CA PHE A 23 -31.13 -0.41 -8.73
C PHE A 23 -31.05 -0.83 -10.20
N THR A 24 -32.17 -1.26 -10.78
CA THR A 24 -32.26 -1.73 -12.15
C THR A 24 -32.02 -0.60 -13.14
N ILE A 25 -32.76 0.51 -13.03
CA ILE A 25 -32.64 1.66 -13.94
C ILE A 25 -31.25 2.28 -13.84
N TYR A 26 -30.78 2.57 -12.62
CA TYR A 26 -29.46 3.18 -12.38
C TYR A 26 -28.33 2.32 -12.98
N ASN A 27 -28.33 1.01 -12.71
CA ASN A 27 -27.25 0.14 -13.20
C ASN A 27 -27.37 -0.17 -14.69
N LYS A 28 -28.58 -0.16 -15.28
CA LYS A 28 -28.75 -0.18 -16.74
C LYS A 28 -28.08 1.06 -17.35
N ALA A 29 -28.35 2.26 -16.81
CA ALA A 29 -27.72 3.48 -17.29
C ALA A 29 -26.21 3.46 -17.17
N LYS A 30 -25.72 2.98 -16.03
CA LYS A 30 -24.30 2.83 -15.79
C LYS A 30 -23.61 2.00 -16.85
N ARG A 31 -24.19 0.86 -17.23
CA ARG A 31 -23.63 -0.02 -18.26
C ARG A 31 -23.68 0.60 -19.65
N ILE A 32 -24.83 1.13 -20.05
CA ILE A 32 -25.01 1.79 -21.35
C ILE A 32 -24.03 2.96 -21.45
N GLY A 33 -24.03 3.86 -20.46
CA GLY A 33 -23.16 5.03 -20.45
C GLY A 33 -21.68 4.69 -20.46
N TYR A 34 -21.27 3.56 -19.87
CA TYR A 34 -19.89 3.10 -19.94
C TYR A 34 -19.52 2.65 -21.35
N ASN A 35 -20.39 1.88 -22.00
CA ASN A 35 -20.16 1.37 -23.35
C ASN A 35 -20.10 2.53 -24.36
N LEU A 36 -21.02 3.49 -24.27
CA LEU A 36 -21.00 4.70 -25.10
C LEU A 36 -19.71 5.50 -24.88
N LEU A 37 -19.30 5.69 -23.61
CA LEU A 37 -18.07 6.39 -23.27
C LEU A 37 -16.81 5.65 -23.79
N PHE A 38 -16.81 4.33 -23.73
CA PHE A 38 -15.70 3.51 -24.24
C PHE A 38 -15.57 3.60 -25.76
N LYS A 39 -16.69 3.69 -26.48
CA LYS A 39 -16.74 3.89 -27.94
C LYS A 39 -16.43 5.31 -28.40
N GLY A 40 -16.39 6.28 -27.47
CA GLY A 40 -16.16 7.70 -27.80
C GLY A 40 -17.40 8.41 -28.36
N GLU A 41 -18.61 7.92 -28.09
CA GLU A 41 -19.83 8.54 -28.60
C GLU A 41 -20.14 9.89 -27.92
N ALA A 42 -20.67 10.83 -28.70
CA ALA A 42 -21.17 12.11 -28.21
C ALA A 42 -22.61 11.99 -27.64
N GLY A 43 -23.07 13.03 -26.93
CA GLY A 43 -24.45 13.11 -26.45
C GLY A 43 -24.84 12.08 -25.38
N ILE A 44 -23.86 11.52 -24.66
CA ILE A 44 -24.10 10.43 -23.68
C ILE A 44 -25.11 10.87 -22.61
N GLN A 45 -25.04 12.12 -22.15
CA GLN A 45 -25.94 12.62 -21.12
C GLN A 45 -27.40 12.62 -21.58
N GLN A 46 -27.69 13.09 -22.80
CA GLN A 46 -29.03 13.09 -23.40
C GLN A 46 -29.58 11.65 -23.49
N LYS A 47 -28.80 10.74 -24.07
CA LYS A 47 -29.15 9.30 -24.20
C LYS A 47 -29.45 8.67 -22.83
N LEU A 48 -28.69 9.01 -21.79
CA LEU A 48 -28.94 8.48 -20.43
C LEU A 48 -30.18 9.11 -19.77
N MET A 49 -30.49 10.36 -20.09
CA MET A 49 -31.64 11.09 -19.57
C MET A 49 -32.97 10.55 -20.09
N GLU A 50 -33.02 10.01 -21.32
CA GLU A 50 -34.22 9.40 -21.94
C GLU A 50 -34.88 8.32 -21.08
N PHE A 51 -34.10 7.59 -20.27
CA PHE A 51 -34.66 6.55 -19.41
C PHE A 51 -34.43 6.80 -17.91
N CYS A 52 -33.37 7.52 -17.52
CA CYS A 52 -33.18 7.89 -16.11
C CYS A 52 -34.07 9.05 -15.68
N HIS A 53 -34.39 10.01 -16.56
CA HIS A 53 -35.19 11.19 -16.21
C HIS A 53 -34.71 11.94 -14.95
N ASN A 54 -33.42 11.84 -14.61
CA ASN A 54 -32.88 12.37 -13.36
C ASN A 54 -31.40 12.76 -13.52
N ASN A 55 -31.18 14.05 -13.73
CA ASN A 55 -29.88 14.61 -14.05
C ASN A 55 -28.80 14.38 -12.96
N PRO A 56 -29.07 14.56 -11.64
CA PRO A 56 -28.07 14.22 -10.60
C PRO A 56 -27.57 12.78 -10.62
N TYR A 57 -28.45 11.79 -10.87
CA TYR A 57 -28.01 10.40 -11.00
C TYR A 57 -27.18 10.19 -12.26
N VAL A 58 -27.61 10.73 -13.41
CA VAL A 58 -26.86 10.63 -14.67
C VAL A 58 -25.46 11.24 -14.53
N ASN A 59 -25.34 12.43 -13.93
CA ASN A 59 -24.05 13.06 -13.66
C ASN A 59 -23.14 12.17 -12.79
N THR A 60 -23.70 11.58 -11.72
CA THR A 60 -22.94 10.66 -10.85
C THR A 60 -22.46 9.43 -11.63
N ILE A 61 -23.31 8.88 -12.51
CA ILE A 61 -22.99 7.73 -13.36
C ILE A 61 -21.86 8.08 -14.35
N LEU A 62 -21.94 9.25 -15.00
CA LEU A 62 -20.91 9.71 -15.92
C LEU A 62 -19.56 9.88 -15.22
N ILE A 63 -19.53 10.45 -14.02
CA ILE A 63 -18.31 10.58 -13.21
C ILE A 63 -17.73 9.20 -12.86
N ASP A 64 -18.56 8.24 -12.40
CA ASP A 64 -18.10 6.87 -12.10
C ASP A 64 -17.55 6.16 -13.35
N ASN A 65 -18.21 6.33 -14.49
CA ASN A 65 -17.79 5.74 -15.76
C ASN A 65 -16.47 6.34 -16.27
N LYS A 66 -16.33 7.67 -16.24
CA LYS A 66 -15.07 8.37 -16.57
C LYS A 66 -13.92 7.93 -15.66
N THR A 67 -14.18 7.88 -14.35
CA THR A 67 -13.19 7.41 -13.36
C THR A 67 -12.77 5.97 -13.65
N LYS A 68 -13.71 5.10 -13.98
CA LYS A 68 -13.44 3.69 -14.28
C LYS A 68 -12.63 3.52 -15.57
N LEU A 69 -12.96 4.26 -16.63
CA LEU A 69 -12.21 4.25 -17.88
C LEU A 69 -10.76 4.77 -17.67
N ALA A 70 -10.60 5.86 -16.92
CA ALA A 70 -9.29 6.38 -16.54
C ALA A 70 -8.46 5.33 -15.77
N GLN A 71 -9.08 4.65 -14.79
CA GLN A 71 -8.43 3.56 -14.07
C GLN A 71 -7.98 2.43 -15.01
N GLN A 72 -8.81 2.00 -15.97
CA GLN A 72 -8.40 0.99 -16.94
C GLN A 72 -7.19 1.43 -17.76
N LYS A 73 -7.16 2.69 -18.23
CA LYS A 73 -6.02 3.27 -18.96
C LYS A 73 -4.75 3.25 -18.09
N THR A 74 -4.86 3.61 -16.81
CA THR A 74 -3.73 3.51 -15.87
C THR A 74 -3.23 2.07 -15.71
N TRP A 75 -4.14 1.10 -15.56
CA TRP A 75 -3.77 -0.32 -15.44
C TRP A 75 -3.11 -0.86 -16.70
N LEU A 76 -3.60 -0.46 -17.88
CA LEU A 76 -3.01 -0.79 -19.16
C LEU A 76 -1.56 -0.27 -19.24
N ASN A 77 -1.34 1.00 -18.89
CA ASN A 77 0.01 1.60 -18.88
C ASN A 77 0.94 0.88 -17.90
N LYS A 78 0.48 0.61 -16.67
CA LYS A 78 1.24 -0.18 -15.69
C LYS A 78 1.60 -1.57 -16.23
N ARG A 79 0.66 -2.21 -16.95
CA ARG A 79 0.89 -3.52 -17.57
C ARG A 79 1.91 -3.44 -18.70
N LYS A 80 1.85 -2.42 -19.57
CA LYS A 80 2.86 -2.15 -20.60
C LYS A 80 4.25 -1.98 -19.99
N THR A 81 4.39 -1.12 -18.98
CA THR A 81 5.67 -0.90 -18.27
C THR A 81 6.19 -2.19 -17.65
N TYR A 82 5.31 -2.98 -17.00
CA TYR A 82 5.69 -4.27 -16.42
C TYR A 82 6.21 -5.25 -17.48
N LEU A 83 5.53 -5.36 -18.63
CA LEU A 83 5.95 -6.25 -19.72
C LEU A 83 7.28 -5.80 -20.32
N LYS A 84 7.47 -4.49 -20.58
CA LYS A 84 8.74 -3.92 -21.05
C LYS A 84 9.90 -4.25 -20.10
N ARG A 85 9.72 -4.05 -18.79
CA ARG A 85 10.74 -4.43 -17.78
C ARG A 85 11.03 -5.93 -17.81
N LYS A 86 10.02 -6.79 -17.97
CA LYS A 86 10.22 -8.24 -18.06
C LYS A 86 10.98 -8.65 -19.32
N ILE A 87 10.74 -7.99 -20.45
CA ILE A 87 11.47 -8.19 -21.70
C ILE A 87 12.94 -7.85 -21.49
N LEU A 88 13.25 -6.67 -20.95
CA LEU A 88 14.64 -6.25 -20.64
C LEU A 88 15.36 -7.24 -19.74
N VAL A 89 14.71 -7.73 -18.69
CA VAL A 89 15.30 -8.74 -17.79
C VAL A 89 15.63 -10.04 -18.53
N VAL A 90 14.73 -10.53 -19.38
CA VAL A 90 14.96 -11.76 -20.15
C VAL A 90 16.05 -11.57 -21.19
N GLN A 91 16.10 -10.41 -21.86
CA GLN A 91 17.18 -10.05 -22.78
C GLN A 91 18.53 -10.01 -22.08
N GLY A 92 18.61 -9.41 -20.88
CA GLY A 92 19.82 -9.41 -20.06
C GLY A 92 20.27 -10.82 -19.65
N MET A 93 19.33 -11.71 -19.30
CA MET A 93 19.63 -13.12 -19.02
C MET A 93 20.19 -13.86 -20.24
N ILE A 94 19.58 -13.65 -21.41
CA ILE A 94 20.07 -14.23 -22.67
C ILE A 94 21.49 -13.73 -22.97
N GLY A 95 21.73 -12.43 -22.88
CA GLY A 95 23.05 -11.84 -23.10
C GLY A 95 24.11 -12.37 -22.14
N ALA A 96 23.77 -12.52 -20.85
CA ALA A 96 24.68 -13.09 -19.86
C ALA A 96 25.04 -14.55 -20.15
N ILE A 97 24.07 -15.39 -20.52
CA ILE A 97 24.32 -16.80 -20.86
C ILE A 97 25.13 -16.90 -22.15
N LYS A 98 24.79 -16.12 -23.18
CA LYS A 98 25.51 -16.11 -24.46
C LYS A 98 26.99 -15.81 -24.32
N ARG A 99 27.37 -14.90 -23.41
CA ARG A 99 28.77 -14.57 -23.13
C ARG A 99 29.57 -15.73 -22.55
N ASN A 100 28.91 -16.64 -21.82
CA ASN A 100 29.57 -17.79 -21.20
C ASN A 100 29.50 -19.05 -22.10
N ASN A 101 28.33 -19.35 -22.65
CA ASN A 101 28.11 -20.50 -23.53
C ASN A 101 26.96 -20.25 -24.50
N TYR A 102 27.29 -20.07 -25.78
CA TYR A 102 26.32 -19.79 -26.84
C TYR A 102 25.38 -20.97 -27.15
N ARG A 103 25.76 -22.21 -26.79
CA ARG A 103 25.00 -23.44 -27.05
C ARG A 103 24.21 -23.93 -25.82
N ASP A 104 24.10 -23.12 -24.77
CA ASP A 104 23.36 -23.50 -23.57
C ASP A 104 21.88 -23.79 -23.88
N ARG A 105 21.42 -25.00 -23.53
CA ARG A 105 20.05 -25.49 -23.75
C ARG A 105 18.97 -24.56 -23.16
N LYS A 106 19.29 -23.78 -22.13
CA LYS A 106 18.38 -22.80 -21.49
C LYS A 106 17.99 -21.66 -22.43
N LEU A 107 18.82 -21.33 -23.42
CA LEU A 107 18.58 -20.22 -24.35
C LEU A 107 17.28 -20.41 -25.13
N ARG A 108 16.99 -21.64 -25.59
CA ARG A 108 15.75 -21.96 -26.33
C ARG A 108 14.50 -21.56 -25.53
N GLY A 109 14.45 -21.94 -24.25
CA GLY A 109 13.33 -21.59 -23.36
C GLY A 109 13.21 -20.09 -23.11
N LEU A 110 14.35 -19.38 -23.01
CA LEU A 110 14.36 -17.92 -22.83
C LEU A 110 13.89 -17.18 -24.08
N TYR A 111 14.25 -17.63 -25.29
CA TYR A 111 13.74 -17.05 -26.54
C TYR A 111 12.24 -17.25 -26.72
N ILE A 112 11.73 -18.46 -26.45
CA ILE A 112 10.29 -18.74 -26.47
C ILE A 112 9.56 -17.80 -25.49
N ARG A 113 10.12 -17.64 -24.29
CA ARG A 113 9.57 -16.74 -23.28
C ARG A 113 9.63 -15.27 -23.73
N LEU A 114 10.72 -14.84 -24.35
CA LEU A 114 10.89 -13.50 -24.89
C LEU A 114 9.83 -13.19 -25.96
N SER A 115 9.71 -14.08 -26.95
CA SER A 115 8.69 -13.99 -28.01
C SER A 115 7.27 -13.95 -27.42
N SER A 116 6.97 -14.82 -26.45
CA SER A 116 5.67 -14.80 -25.74
C SER A 116 5.39 -13.46 -25.06
N LEU A 117 6.40 -12.82 -24.45
CA LEU A 117 6.26 -11.53 -23.79
C LEU A 117 6.10 -10.38 -24.80
N GLN A 118 6.85 -10.40 -25.89
CA GLN A 118 6.75 -9.43 -26.98
C GLN A 118 5.37 -9.51 -27.65
N ASN A 119 4.92 -10.71 -28.01
CA ASN A 119 3.58 -10.94 -28.55
C ASN A 119 2.47 -10.47 -27.61
N LYS A 120 2.62 -10.71 -26.30
CA LYS A 120 1.68 -10.20 -25.29
C LYS A 120 1.68 -8.68 -25.21
N LEU A 121 2.81 -8.01 -25.43
CA LEU A 121 2.90 -6.56 -25.41
C LEU A 121 2.29 -5.94 -26.67
N ILE A 122 2.56 -6.53 -27.84
CA ILE A 122 2.02 -6.11 -29.15
C ILE A 122 0.50 -6.21 -29.13
N LYS A 123 -0.04 -7.37 -28.70
CA LYS A 123 -1.50 -7.60 -28.63
C LYS A 123 -2.19 -6.89 -27.45
N LEU A 124 -1.48 -6.09 -26.67
CA LEU A 124 -2.04 -5.49 -25.46
C LEU A 124 -2.83 -4.21 -25.77
N GLU A 125 -4.14 -4.36 -25.83
CA GLU A 125 -5.08 -3.27 -26.05
C GLU A 125 -6.02 -3.03 -24.85
N LEU A 126 -6.69 -1.89 -24.86
CA LEU A 126 -7.75 -1.59 -23.89
C LEU A 126 -9.02 -2.34 -24.29
N LYS A 127 -9.60 -3.10 -23.37
CA LYS A 127 -10.84 -3.87 -23.61
C LYS A 127 -12.01 -3.30 -22.80
N PRO A 128 -13.25 -3.38 -23.31
CA PRO A 128 -14.43 -2.97 -22.56
C PRO A 128 -14.57 -3.82 -21.28
N ILE A 129 -15.20 -3.25 -20.26
CA ILE A 129 -15.44 -4.00 -19.02
C ILE A 129 -16.64 -4.92 -19.17
N VAL A 130 -16.52 -6.11 -18.59
CA VAL A 130 -17.68 -6.91 -18.24
C VAL A 130 -18.08 -6.53 -16.82
N PHE A 131 -19.31 -6.04 -16.65
CA PHE A 131 -19.83 -5.70 -15.33
C PHE A 131 -20.09 -6.95 -14.51
N GLY A 132 -19.60 -6.95 -13.26
CA GLY A 132 -19.60 -8.12 -12.38
C GLY A 132 -18.17 -8.62 -12.18
N THR A 133 -18.00 -9.61 -11.29
CA THR A 133 -16.69 -10.21 -11.08
C THR A 133 -16.55 -11.47 -11.93
N LYS A 134 -15.32 -11.80 -12.36
CA LYS A 134 -15.04 -13.06 -13.05
C LYS A 134 -15.55 -14.27 -12.26
N ASN A 135 -15.42 -14.25 -10.94
CA ASN A 135 -15.89 -15.33 -10.09
C ASN A 135 -17.42 -15.48 -10.13
N LEU A 136 -18.17 -14.38 -10.03
CA LEU A 136 -19.63 -14.39 -10.15
C LEU A 136 -20.07 -14.91 -11.53
N PHE A 137 -19.38 -14.49 -12.59
CA PHE A 137 -19.66 -14.98 -13.94
C PHE A 137 -19.43 -16.48 -14.07
N LEU A 138 -18.32 -17.00 -13.53
CA LEU A 138 -18.03 -18.43 -13.50
C LEU A 138 -19.04 -19.23 -12.66
N GLN A 139 -19.48 -18.70 -11.52
CA GLN A 139 -20.54 -19.32 -10.72
C GLN A 139 -21.86 -19.39 -11.49
N ARG A 140 -22.19 -18.34 -12.25
CA ARG A 140 -23.39 -18.31 -13.10
C ARG A 140 -23.32 -19.33 -14.24
N ILE A 141 -22.17 -19.48 -14.91
CA ILE A 141 -21.95 -20.50 -15.96
C ILE A 141 -22.13 -21.91 -15.37
N ARG A 142 -21.55 -22.15 -14.19
CA ARG A 142 -21.64 -23.43 -13.47
C ARG A 142 -23.00 -23.67 -12.80
N ARG A 143 -24.00 -22.84 -13.08
CA ARG A 143 -25.36 -22.91 -12.50
C ARG A 143 -25.40 -22.93 -10.96
N LYS A 144 -24.37 -22.40 -10.29
CA LYS A 144 -24.28 -22.32 -8.81
C LYS A 144 -25.07 -21.15 -8.22
N ILE A 145 -25.42 -20.18 -9.06
CA ILE A 145 -26.26 -19.03 -8.70
C ILE A 145 -27.27 -18.79 -9.82
N SER A 146 -28.44 -18.28 -9.45
CA SER A 146 -29.49 -17.95 -10.41
C SER A 146 -29.13 -16.71 -11.24
N ARG A 147 -29.89 -16.45 -12.32
CA ARG A 147 -29.75 -15.22 -13.11
C ARG A 147 -30.06 -13.99 -12.26
N GLU A 148 -31.06 -14.09 -11.39
CA GLU A 148 -31.50 -13.00 -10.52
C GLU A 148 -30.44 -12.68 -9.46
N GLU A 149 -29.89 -13.70 -8.81
CA GLU A 149 -28.78 -13.56 -7.86
C GLU A 149 -27.56 -12.90 -8.52
N PHE A 150 -27.22 -13.32 -9.75
CA PHE A 150 -26.14 -12.71 -10.51
C PHE A 150 -26.40 -11.21 -10.77
N ILE A 151 -27.62 -10.83 -11.16
CA ILE A 151 -28.00 -9.43 -11.38
C ILE A 151 -27.91 -8.64 -10.07
N ILE A 152 -28.41 -9.20 -8.96
CA ILE A 152 -28.36 -8.56 -7.64
C ILE A 152 -26.90 -8.29 -7.22
N HIS A 153 -26.01 -9.26 -7.41
CA HIS A 153 -24.59 -9.13 -7.08
C HIS A 153 -23.84 -8.17 -8.01
N ARG A 154 -24.13 -8.20 -9.32
CA ARG A 154 -23.53 -7.31 -10.31
C ARG A 154 -23.94 -5.86 -10.06
N ASP A 155 -25.22 -5.66 -9.79
CA ASP A 155 -25.88 -4.36 -9.65
C ASP A 155 -26.18 -4.10 -8.17
N ALA A 156 -25.15 -4.26 -7.32
CA ALA A 156 -25.27 -4.25 -5.87
C ALA A 156 -25.23 -2.85 -5.25
N SER A 157 -25.06 -1.79 -6.04
CA SER A 157 -25.04 -0.42 -5.53
C SER A 157 -25.56 0.62 -6.53
N PHE A 158 -26.11 1.71 -6.01
CA PHE A 158 -26.27 2.97 -6.72
C PHE A 158 -25.81 4.13 -5.83
N SER A 159 -25.51 5.28 -6.43
CA SER A 159 -24.96 6.42 -5.69
C SER A 159 -25.46 7.75 -6.24
N CYS A 160 -25.46 8.76 -5.39
CA CYS A 160 -25.61 10.15 -5.81
C CYS A 160 -24.58 11.00 -5.08
N ILE A 161 -23.78 11.73 -5.86
CA ILE A 161 -22.87 12.75 -5.34
C ILE A 161 -23.73 13.95 -4.95
N GLY A 162 -23.61 14.39 -3.70
CA GLY A 162 -24.31 15.57 -3.23
C GLY A 162 -23.81 16.82 -3.94
N LYS A 163 -24.76 17.66 -4.35
CA LYS A 163 -24.56 19.08 -4.66
C LYS A 163 -25.33 19.89 -3.62
N VAL A 164 -24.78 21.04 -3.23
CA VAL A 164 -25.54 22.07 -2.53
C VAL A 164 -26.22 22.90 -3.61
N GLN A 165 -27.54 22.98 -3.57
CA GLN A 165 -28.31 23.82 -4.48
C GLN A 165 -29.49 24.41 -3.70
N TYR A 166 -29.62 25.74 -3.69
CA TYR A 166 -30.67 26.47 -2.95
C TYR A 166 -30.78 26.05 -1.48
N GLY A 167 -29.65 25.98 -0.76
CA GLY A 167 -29.58 25.53 0.64
C GLY A 167 -29.85 24.03 0.88
N GLN A 168 -30.27 23.27 -0.15
CA GLN A 168 -30.55 21.84 -0.01
C GLN A 168 -29.30 21.00 -0.27
N LYS A 169 -28.90 20.22 0.75
CA LYS A 169 -27.81 19.24 0.67
C LYS A 169 -28.29 17.96 -0.03
N ASN A 170 -27.62 17.56 -1.12
CA ASN A 170 -27.86 16.32 -1.89
C ASN A 170 -29.32 16.11 -2.30
N SER A 171 -29.72 16.66 -3.46
CA SER A 171 -31.13 16.69 -3.90
C SER A 171 -31.80 15.33 -4.14
N ASN A 172 -31.06 14.22 -4.22
CA ASN A 172 -31.65 12.89 -4.49
C ASN A 172 -31.54 11.90 -3.33
N LEU A 173 -30.45 11.93 -2.57
CA LEU A 173 -30.22 11.06 -1.43
C LEU A 173 -29.98 11.92 -0.20
N LYS A 174 -31.03 12.12 0.59
CA LYS A 174 -31.03 13.03 1.74
C LYS A 174 -31.04 12.27 3.05
N LEU A 175 -30.06 12.55 3.88
CA LEU A 175 -30.06 12.10 5.27
C LEU A 175 -30.82 13.10 6.14
N LEU A 176 -31.76 12.64 6.95
CA LEU A 176 -32.52 13.50 7.87
C LEU A 176 -32.14 13.24 9.34
N PRO A 177 -32.27 14.25 10.22
CA PRO A 177 -32.01 14.11 11.66
C PRO A 177 -32.85 13.01 12.33
N SER A 178 -34.06 12.76 11.82
CA SER A 178 -34.97 11.68 12.26
C SER A 178 -34.50 10.26 11.89
N LYS A 179 -33.23 10.09 11.52
CA LYS A 179 -32.61 8.79 11.18
C LYS A 179 -33.32 8.06 10.03
N VAL A 180 -33.78 8.83 9.05
CA VAL A 180 -34.35 8.31 7.80
C VAL A 180 -33.55 8.78 6.59
N LEU A 181 -33.43 7.90 5.60
CA LEU A 181 -32.84 8.19 4.30
C LEU A 181 -33.97 8.42 3.29
N LYS A 182 -34.07 9.65 2.78
CA LYS A 182 -35.01 10.02 1.73
C LYS A 182 -34.36 9.86 0.35
N ILE A 183 -34.89 8.94 -0.44
CA ILE A 183 -34.36 8.50 -1.74
C ILE A 183 -35.31 8.93 -2.85
N ARG A 184 -34.80 9.70 -3.82
CA ARG A 184 -35.55 10.08 -5.01
C ARG A 184 -35.65 8.92 -5.98
N THR A 185 -36.87 8.59 -6.40
CA THR A 185 -37.15 7.58 -7.43
C THR A 185 -36.98 8.16 -8.83
N PHE A 186 -37.16 7.31 -9.83
CA PHE A 186 -37.23 7.71 -11.24
C PHE A 186 -38.68 8.00 -11.72
N SER A 187 -39.67 7.94 -10.82
CA SER A 187 -41.07 8.20 -11.17
C SER A 187 -41.36 9.70 -11.33
N LYS A 188 -42.16 10.05 -12.34
CA LYS A 188 -42.64 11.42 -12.58
C LYS A 188 -43.85 11.80 -11.70
N GLU A 189 -44.58 10.83 -11.17
CA GLU A 189 -45.79 11.04 -10.35
C GLU A 189 -45.46 11.69 -8.99
N LYS A 190 -46.12 12.82 -8.66
CA LYS A 190 -45.85 13.62 -7.43
C LYS A 190 -45.76 12.75 -6.15
N GLY A 191 -46.69 11.80 -5.96
CA GLY A 191 -46.72 10.91 -4.78
C GLY A 191 -45.74 9.73 -4.78
N LYS A 192 -45.12 9.40 -5.92
CA LYS A 192 -44.16 8.28 -6.04
C LYS A 192 -42.70 8.74 -6.20
N LYS A 193 -42.45 10.06 -6.17
CA LYS A 193 -41.11 10.66 -6.31
C LYS A 193 -40.12 10.27 -5.22
N TRP A 194 -40.58 9.85 -4.05
CA TRP A 194 -39.73 9.62 -2.89
C TRP A 194 -40.01 8.29 -2.18
N ILE A 195 -38.94 7.73 -1.60
CA ILE A 195 -38.98 6.63 -0.64
C ILE A 195 -38.27 7.12 0.62
N ILE A 196 -38.84 6.87 1.79
CA ILE A 196 -38.25 7.26 3.08
C ILE A 196 -37.97 5.98 3.85
N ILE A 197 -36.69 5.68 4.09
CA ILE A 197 -36.27 4.40 4.68
C ILE A 197 -35.56 4.67 6.00
N PRO A 198 -36.05 4.13 7.13
CA PRO A 198 -35.36 4.28 8.40
C PRO A 198 -34.02 3.54 8.41
N PHE A 199 -33.07 4.05 9.18
CA PHE A 199 -31.79 3.40 9.43
C PHE A 199 -31.40 3.44 10.91
N SER A 200 -30.52 2.52 11.30
CA SER A 200 -29.97 2.49 12.65
C SER A 200 -28.65 3.23 12.73
N VAL A 201 -28.50 4.01 13.81
CA VAL A 201 -27.27 4.66 14.25
C VAL A 201 -26.90 4.04 15.59
N ASN A 202 -25.73 3.41 15.67
CA ASN A 202 -25.22 2.91 16.96
C ASN A 202 -24.44 3.99 17.72
N ILE A 203 -24.19 3.76 19.01
CA ILE A 203 -23.49 4.68 19.91
C ILE A 203 -22.15 5.16 19.33
N LYS A 204 -21.37 4.25 18.73
CA LYS A 204 -20.06 4.57 18.12
C LYS A 204 -20.18 5.43 16.85
N GLN A 205 -21.36 5.48 16.24
CA GLN A 205 -21.65 6.25 15.04
C GLN A 205 -22.29 7.60 15.31
N GLU A 206 -22.84 7.82 16.51
CA GLU A 206 -23.63 9.01 16.84
C GLU A 206 -22.86 10.32 16.58
N ARG A 207 -21.58 10.38 16.98
CA ARG A 207 -20.71 11.52 16.69
C ARG A 207 -20.59 11.79 15.18
N LYS A 208 -20.30 10.74 14.40
CA LYS A 208 -20.16 10.85 12.93
C LYS A 208 -21.49 11.19 12.26
N PHE A 209 -22.60 10.72 12.79
CA PHE A 209 -23.92 11.07 12.28
C PHE A 209 -24.18 12.57 12.44
N ARG A 210 -23.91 13.13 13.62
CA ARG A 210 -23.98 14.58 13.86
C ARG A 210 -23.05 15.38 12.94
N GLU A 211 -21.80 14.94 12.78
CA GLU A 211 -20.86 15.55 11.83
C GLU A 211 -21.43 15.57 10.40
N ILE A 212 -21.98 14.45 9.92
CA ILE A 212 -22.53 14.35 8.55
C ILE A 212 -23.66 15.35 8.31
N LEU A 213 -24.52 15.60 9.30
CA LEU A 213 -25.63 16.55 9.18
C LEU A 213 -25.13 17.99 9.00
N GLN A 214 -23.97 18.32 9.58
CA GLN A 214 -23.36 19.64 9.49
C GLN A 214 -22.57 19.85 8.19
N VAL A 215 -22.04 18.80 7.58
CA VAL A 215 -21.24 18.91 6.34
C VAL A 215 -22.10 19.34 5.15
N ASP A 216 -21.58 20.22 4.30
CA ASP A 216 -22.29 20.73 3.12
C ASP A 216 -22.42 19.70 2.00
N LYS A 217 -21.36 18.91 1.80
CA LYS A 217 -21.25 17.97 0.69
C LYS A 217 -20.92 16.56 1.14
N TYR A 218 -21.80 15.64 0.79
CA TYR A 218 -21.59 14.22 0.99
C TYR A 218 -22.10 13.40 -0.20
N THR A 219 -21.49 12.25 -0.44
CA THR A 219 -21.93 11.25 -1.41
C THR A 219 -22.58 10.10 -0.67
N ILE A 220 -23.80 9.74 -1.03
CA ILE A 220 -24.45 8.52 -0.53
C ILE A 220 -24.36 7.44 -1.59
N THR A 221 -23.89 6.26 -1.19
CA THR A 221 -23.97 5.03 -1.98
C THR A 221 -24.85 4.04 -1.23
N VAL A 222 -26.01 3.71 -1.80
CA VAL A 222 -26.88 2.65 -1.27
C VAL A 222 -26.38 1.32 -1.82
N LYS A 223 -26.15 0.35 -0.93
CA LYS A 223 -25.66 -0.99 -1.26
C LYS A 223 -26.63 -2.05 -0.78
N ARG A 224 -26.74 -3.14 -1.54
CA ARG A 224 -27.44 -4.36 -1.15
C ARG A 224 -26.46 -5.53 -1.05
N LYS A 225 -26.63 -6.38 -0.04
CA LYS A 225 -25.75 -7.53 0.20
C LYS A 225 -26.50 -8.69 0.86
N PHE A 226 -26.33 -9.89 0.32
CA PHE A 226 -26.78 -11.11 0.97
C PHE A 226 -25.99 -11.39 2.26
N MET A 227 -26.70 -11.64 3.35
CA MET A 227 -26.15 -12.02 4.64
C MET A 227 -27.02 -13.09 5.27
N LYS A 228 -26.48 -14.32 5.40
CA LYS A 228 -27.21 -15.50 5.91
C LYS A 228 -28.54 -15.72 5.16
N GLY A 229 -28.53 -15.66 3.83
CA GLY A 229 -29.74 -15.79 3.00
C GLY A 229 -30.50 -14.49 2.77
N ASP A 230 -30.45 -13.52 3.70
CA ASP A 230 -31.23 -12.28 3.59
C ASP A 230 -30.55 -11.20 2.76
N LEU A 231 -31.31 -10.52 1.90
CA LEU A 231 -30.84 -9.32 1.21
C LEU A 231 -30.96 -8.08 2.12
N ARG A 232 -29.82 -7.56 2.57
CA ARG A 232 -29.74 -6.38 3.47
C ARG A 232 -29.25 -5.14 2.76
N TYR A 233 -29.74 -3.97 3.18
CA TYR A 233 -29.43 -2.68 2.58
C TYR A 233 -28.60 -1.80 3.51
N TYR A 234 -27.69 -1.03 2.93
CA TYR A 234 -26.77 -0.15 3.66
C TYR A 234 -26.61 1.18 2.94
N ALA A 235 -26.64 2.28 3.68
CA ALA A 235 -26.23 3.59 3.21
C ALA A 235 -24.77 3.82 3.57
N HIS A 236 -23.90 3.95 2.57
CA HIS A 236 -22.51 4.37 2.74
C HIS A 236 -22.42 5.86 2.45
N ILE A 237 -22.10 6.66 3.46
CA ILE A 237 -22.03 8.11 3.37
C ILE A 237 -20.57 8.52 3.41
N SER A 238 -20.09 9.06 2.29
CA SER A 238 -18.72 9.56 2.14
C SER A 238 -18.72 11.08 2.10
N TYR A 239 -17.93 11.70 2.97
CA TYR A 239 -17.85 13.15 3.09
C TYR A 239 -16.41 13.59 3.37
N GLU A 240 -16.11 14.83 3.03
CA GLU A 240 -14.81 15.41 3.33
C GLU A 240 -14.80 15.96 4.76
N THR A 241 -13.69 15.68 5.45
CA THR A 241 -13.40 16.16 6.80
C THR A 241 -12.07 16.90 6.74
N PRO A 242 -11.94 18.08 7.38
CA PRO A 242 -10.65 18.76 7.45
C PRO A 242 -9.63 17.85 8.11
N LEU A 243 -8.37 17.97 7.67
CA LEU A 243 -7.29 17.30 8.37
C LEU A 243 -7.04 18.03 9.69
N PRO A 244 -6.91 17.33 10.82
CA PRO A 244 -6.51 17.99 12.05
C PRO A 244 -5.10 18.56 11.89
N GLU A 245 -4.81 19.64 12.63
CA GLU A 245 -3.47 20.18 12.73
C GLU A 245 -2.48 19.15 13.28
N ILE A 246 -1.20 19.35 12.95
CA ILE A 246 -0.12 18.49 13.44
C ILE A 246 0.09 18.77 14.93
N LYS A 247 -0.25 17.79 15.76
CA LYS A 247 -0.08 17.79 17.22
C LYS A 247 1.24 17.15 17.65
N TYR A 248 1.73 16.19 16.88
CA TYR A 248 2.91 15.39 17.21
C TYR A 248 3.95 15.52 16.10
N SER A 249 4.94 16.38 16.33
CA SER A 249 6.00 16.74 15.38
C SER A 249 7.31 16.02 15.71
N PHE A 250 8.39 16.43 15.04
CA PHE A 250 9.73 15.86 15.21
C PHE A 250 10.63 16.67 16.17
N GLY A 251 10.11 17.72 16.80
CA GLY A 251 10.91 18.68 17.59
C GLY A 251 11.63 18.06 18.79
N ASN A 252 11.01 17.08 19.45
CA ASN A 252 11.58 16.38 20.62
C ASN A 252 12.12 14.98 20.26
N GLY A 253 12.49 14.79 18.98
CA GLY A 253 12.84 13.50 18.41
C GLY A 253 11.67 12.83 17.70
N CYS A 254 11.82 11.54 17.37
CA CYS A 254 10.87 10.85 16.50
C CYS A 254 10.74 9.37 16.81
N ILE A 255 9.73 8.73 16.21
CA ILE A 255 9.61 7.28 16.15
C ILE A 255 9.99 6.82 14.75
N GLY A 256 10.98 5.93 14.62
CA GLY A 256 11.28 5.23 13.36
C GLY A 256 10.59 3.87 13.29
N LEU A 257 10.23 3.44 12.09
CA LEU A 257 9.49 2.20 11.86
C LEU A 257 10.17 1.32 10.81
N ASP A 258 10.50 0.10 11.20
CA ASP A 258 10.89 -0.98 10.29
C ASP A 258 9.75 -2.01 10.13
N PHE A 259 9.38 -2.32 8.88
CA PHE A 259 8.24 -3.18 8.56
C PHE A 259 8.71 -4.55 8.07
N ASN A 260 8.44 -5.58 8.88
CA ASN A 260 8.86 -6.96 8.61
C ASN A 260 7.69 -7.89 8.31
N TYR A 261 8.00 -9.12 7.90
CA TYR A 261 6.98 -10.11 7.51
C TYR A 261 6.02 -10.46 8.64
N ASN A 262 6.54 -10.61 9.86
CA ASN A 262 5.80 -11.10 11.02
C ASN A 262 5.61 -10.05 12.12
N PHE A 263 6.19 -8.87 12.00
CA PHE A 263 6.07 -7.81 13.00
C PHE A 263 6.48 -6.44 12.44
N ILE A 264 6.20 -5.39 13.20
CA ILE A 264 6.76 -4.05 13.02
C ILE A 264 7.67 -3.76 14.22
N ALA A 265 8.86 -3.23 13.96
CA ALA A 265 9.75 -2.69 14.98
C ALA A 265 9.67 -1.17 14.99
N LEU A 266 9.61 -0.59 16.19
CA LEU A 266 9.61 0.85 16.44
C LEU A 266 10.81 1.20 17.30
N ALA A 267 11.51 2.28 16.95
CA ALA A 267 12.55 2.89 17.78
C ALA A 267 12.18 4.34 18.10
N ASN A 268 12.28 4.72 19.35
CA ASN A 268 12.06 6.07 19.85
C ASN A 268 13.41 6.76 20.05
N THR A 269 13.55 7.97 19.49
CA THR A 269 14.77 8.77 19.64
C THR A 269 14.47 10.13 20.26
N ASN A 270 15.46 10.72 20.93
CA ASN A 270 15.40 12.14 21.33
C ASN A 270 15.73 13.07 20.13
N ARG A 271 15.81 14.38 20.39
CA ARG A 271 16.10 15.41 19.37
C ARG A 271 17.50 15.24 18.78
N GLU A 272 18.45 14.78 19.60
CA GLU A 272 19.84 14.50 19.23
C GLU A 272 19.99 13.16 18.48
N GLY A 273 18.88 12.47 18.24
CA GLY A 273 18.84 11.21 17.53
C GLY A 273 19.31 10.01 18.36
N ASN A 274 19.54 10.16 19.67
CA ASN A 274 19.93 9.07 20.56
C ASN A 274 18.77 8.13 20.82
N PHE A 275 19.07 6.85 20.96
CA PHE A 275 18.09 5.81 21.25
C PHE A 275 17.54 5.93 22.66
N LEU A 276 16.22 5.90 22.82
CA LEU A 276 15.55 5.96 24.13
C LEU A 276 14.85 4.65 24.49
N SER A 277 14.09 4.09 23.55
CA SER A 277 13.27 2.90 23.80
C SER A 277 12.83 2.27 22.49
N TYR A 278 12.33 1.04 22.53
CA TYR A 278 11.74 0.39 21.36
C TYR A 278 10.40 -0.28 21.69
N GLN A 279 9.66 -0.66 20.64
CA GLN A 279 8.51 -1.54 20.76
C GLN A 279 8.40 -2.46 19.54
N ILE A 280 8.06 -3.73 19.77
CA ILE A 280 7.74 -4.68 18.71
C ILE A 280 6.24 -4.94 18.69
N ILE A 281 5.64 -4.85 17.49
CA ILE A 281 4.22 -5.13 17.25
C ILE A 281 4.12 -6.40 16.40
N PRO A 282 3.88 -7.58 17.00
CA PRO A 282 3.81 -8.83 16.27
C PRO A 282 2.49 -9.01 15.52
N PHE A 283 2.57 -9.60 14.34
CA PHE A 283 1.44 -9.92 13.47
C PHE A 283 0.86 -11.32 13.71
N ARG A 284 1.54 -12.21 14.44
CA ARG A 284 1.10 -13.61 14.68
C ARG A 284 0.61 -14.26 13.37
N ASN A 285 -0.72 -14.38 13.19
CA ASN A 285 -1.37 -15.09 12.08
C ASN A 285 -1.95 -14.19 10.97
N LEU A 286 -1.48 -12.94 10.81
CA LEU A 286 -2.02 -11.98 9.83
C LEU A 286 -2.18 -12.57 8.41
N HIS A 287 -1.23 -13.40 7.98
CA HIS A 287 -1.22 -13.99 6.65
C HIS A 287 -2.26 -15.10 6.45
N SER A 288 -2.72 -15.76 7.52
CA SER A 288 -3.71 -16.85 7.46
C SER A 288 -5.15 -16.33 7.41
N TYR A 289 -5.42 -15.11 7.88
CA TYR A 289 -6.76 -14.55 7.85
C TYR A 289 -7.27 -14.27 6.43
N ARG A 290 -8.58 -14.47 6.23
CA ARG A 290 -9.31 -14.00 5.03
C ARG A 290 -9.22 -12.48 4.92
N LYS A 291 -9.24 -11.94 3.70
CA LYS A 291 -8.98 -10.52 3.39
C LYS A 291 -9.67 -9.52 4.34
N GLY A 292 -10.99 -9.64 4.55
CA GLY A 292 -11.72 -8.71 5.43
C GLY A 292 -11.20 -8.72 6.87
N ARG A 293 -11.11 -9.91 7.48
CA ARG A 293 -10.57 -10.08 8.85
C ARG A 293 -9.09 -9.64 8.93
N ARG A 294 -8.32 -9.86 7.87
CA ARG A 294 -6.93 -9.41 7.77
C ARG A 294 -6.82 -7.88 7.79
N ASP A 295 -7.67 -7.18 7.03
CA ASP A 295 -7.67 -5.72 6.96
C ASP A 295 -8.06 -5.11 8.33
N ASP A 296 -9.05 -5.69 9.02
CA ASP A 296 -9.47 -5.27 10.36
C ASP A 296 -8.35 -5.49 11.39
N TYR A 297 -7.74 -6.68 11.38
CA TYR A 297 -6.64 -7.01 12.29
C TYR A 297 -5.38 -6.18 12.01
N ALA A 298 -5.06 -5.91 10.74
CA ALA A 298 -4.00 -4.99 10.36
C ALA A 298 -4.29 -3.58 10.88
N SER A 299 -5.52 -3.06 10.71
CA SER A 299 -5.91 -1.76 11.24
C SER A 299 -5.70 -1.68 12.76
N PHE A 300 -6.14 -2.70 13.50
CA PHE A 300 -5.95 -2.79 14.95
C PHE A 300 -4.46 -2.75 15.34
N LYS A 301 -3.59 -3.44 14.61
CA LYS A 301 -2.14 -3.40 14.86
C LYS A 301 -1.53 -2.04 14.56
N LEU A 302 -2.00 -1.35 13.51
CA LEU A 302 -1.57 0.01 13.23
C LEU A 302 -2.06 1.00 14.29
N ASP A 303 -3.22 0.79 14.91
CA ASP A 303 -3.70 1.63 16.02
C ASP A 303 -2.74 1.58 17.23
N LYS A 304 -2.04 0.45 17.44
CA LYS A 304 -0.97 0.38 18.45
C LYS A 304 0.21 1.30 18.14
N ILE A 305 0.57 1.47 16.87
CA ILE A 305 1.63 2.41 16.43
C ILE A 305 1.20 3.85 16.67
N ILE A 306 -0.05 4.16 16.30
CA ILE A 306 -0.64 5.50 16.51
C ILE A 306 -0.62 5.86 17.99
N ASN A 307 -1.07 4.95 18.86
CA ASN A 307 -1.05 5.16 20.30
C ASN A 307 0.39 5.31 20.84
N TYR A 308 1.35 4.56 20.31
CA TYR A 308 2.76 4.73 20.69
C TYR A 308 3.28 6.14 20.34
N CYS A 309 2.97 6.64 19.15
CA CYS A 309 3.35 8.00 18.73
C CYS A 309 2.68 9.07 19.60
N ILE A 310 1.40 8.90 19.93
CA ILE A 310 0.65 9.80 20.82
C ILE A 310 1.28 9.80 22.22
N ASN A 311 1.50 8.62 22.81
CA ASN A 311 2.05 8.48 24.15
C ASN A 311 3.46 9.06 24.27
N LYS A 312 4.30 8.91 23.22
CA LYS A 312 5.64 9.50 23.17
C LYS A 312 5.64 10.95 22.71
N ARG A 313 4.49 11.49 22.29
CA ARG A 313 4.29 12.83 21.72
C ARG A 313 5.20 13.14 20.54
N LYS A 314 5.40 12.19 19.63
CA LYS A 314 6.38 12.26 18.53
C LYS A 314 5.78 11.90 17.18
N GLY A 315 6.33 12.51 16.13
CA GLY A 315 6.07 12.15 14.74
C GLY A 315 6.65 10.78 14.36
N LEU A 316 6.20 10.24 13.24
CA LEU A 316 6.58 8.92 12.72
C LEU A 316 7.41 9.03 11.44
N ILE A 317 8.47 8.23 11.35
CA ILE A 317 9.35 8.14 10.20
C ILE A 317 9.33 6.71 9.64
N ILE A 318 9.07 6.60 8.34
CA ILE A 318 8.95 5.32 7.64
C ILE A 318 9.85 5.30 6.41
N GLU A 319 10.20 4.11 5.91
CA GLU A 319 10.87 3.98 4.61
C GLU A 319 9.97 4.39 3.44
N ASN A 320 10.58 4.94 2.40
CA ASN A 320 9.91 5.19 1.13
C ASN A 320 9.89 3.91 0.27
N LEU A 321 8.69 3.36 0.06
CA LEU A 321 8.48 2.12 -0.70
C LEU A 321 8.41 2.31 -2.23
N SER A 322 8.48 3.54 -2.74
CA SER A 322 8.52 3.77 -4.19
C SER A 322 9.81 3.26 -4.84
N ILE A 323 10.79 2.85 -4.02
CA ILE A 323 12.08 2.33 -4.45
C ILE A 323 11.99 0.80 -4.49
N ASP A 324 12.43 0.20 -5.60
CA ASP A 324 12.41 -1.25 -5.79
C ASP A 324 13.28 -1.92 -4.70
N GLN A 325 12.65 -2.79 -3.90
CA GLN A 325 13.33 -3.54 -2.85
C GLN A 325 13.34 -5.04 -3.17
N SER A 326 14.52 -5.65 -3.11
CA SER A 326 14.69 -7.09 -3.07
C SER A 326 14.64 -7.56 -1.61
N PHE A 327 13.60 -8.30 -1.26
CA PHE A 327 13.53 -8.97 0.04
C PHE A 327 14.25 -10.33 -0.04
N SER A 328 14.88 -10.75 1.06
CA SER A 328 15.61 -12.02 1.18
C SER A 328 14.71 -13.26 1.33
N TYR A 329 13.38 -13.11 1.39
CA TYR A 329 12.48 -14.27 1.53
C TYR A 329 12.21 -14.98 0.19
N SER A 330 11.49 -16.10 0.25
CA SER A 330 11.01 -16.79 -0.97
C SER A 330 10.18 -15.84 -1.84
N LYS A 331 10.21 -16.06 -3.16
CA LYS A 331 9.45 -15.25 -4.14
C LYS A 331 7.95 -15.13 -3.79
N ARG A 332 7.37 -16.18 -3.19
CA ARG A 332 5.98 -16.18 -2.73
C ARG A 332 5.77 -15.30 -1.50
N GLN A 333 6.66 -15.37 -0.52
CA GLN A 333 6.64 -14.52 0.68
C GLN A 333 6.86 -13.05 0.31
N ASN A 334 7.85 -12.75 -0.55
CA ASN A 334 8.15 -11.39 -1.02
C ASN A 334 6.94 -10.73 -1.67
N ARG A 335 6.21 -11.45 -2.52
CA ARG A 335 4.99 -10.93 -3.16
C ARG A 335 3.88 -10.66 -2.14
N LYS A 336 3.69 -11.55 -1.16
CA LYS A 336 2.69 -11.35 -0.09
C LYS A 336 3.05 -10.16 0.79
N LEU A 337 4.33 -10.06 1.18
CA LEU A 337 4.87 -8.98 2.01
C LEU A 337 4.75 -7.63 1.33
N SER A 338 5.20 -7.52 0.07
CA SER A 338 5.18 -6.26 -0.68
C SER A 338 3.75 -5.69 -0.79
N ASN A 339 2.77 -6.52 -1.15
CA ASN A 339 1.37 -6.09 -1.24
C ASN A 339 0.80 -5.67 0.11
N LEU A 340 1.05 -6.49 1.15
CA LEU A 340 0.59 -6.22 2.51
C LEU A 340 1.19 -4.92 3.04
N ARG A 341 2.51 -4.76 2.92
CA ARG A 341 3.25 -3.59 3.38
C ARG A 341 2.74 -2.32 2.71
N THR A 342 2.57 -2.34 1.39
CA THR A 342 2.03 -1.18 0.65
C THR A 342 0.63 -0.81 1.15
N SER A 343 -0.26 -1.79 1.35
CA SER A 343 -1.59 -1.52 1.89
C SER A 343 -1.56 -0.98 3.32
N MET A 344 -0.72 -1.54 4.19
CA MET A 344 -0.62 -1.16 5.60
C MET A 344 0.01 0.21 5.77
N LEU A 345 1.09 0.54 5.06
CA LEU A 345 1.68 1.88 5.13
C LEU A 345 0.71 2.95 4.59
N SER A 346 -0.02 2.67 3.50
CA SER A 346 -1.06 3.61 3.02
C SER A 346 -2.17 3.85 4.06
N LEU A 347 -2.50 2.82 4.85
CA LEU A 347 -3.47 2.93 5.94
C LEU A 347 -2.87 3.67 7.14
N LEU A 348 -1.60 3.43 7.44
CA LEU A 348 -0.86 4.10 8.50
C LEU A 348 -0.73 5.59 8.22
N GLU A 349 -0.40 6.00 6.99
CA GLU A 349 -0.37 7.40 6.56
C GLU A 349 -1.71 8.09 6.81
N ARG A 350 -2.81 7.45 6.39
CA ARG A 350 -4.17 7.94 6.65
C ARG A 350 -4.47 8.04 8.14
N LYS A 351 -4.00 7.09 8.96
CA LYS A 351 -4.20 7.11 10.41
C LYS A 351 -3.35 8.21 11.08
N CYS A 352 -2.11 8.43 10.65
CA CYS A 352 -1.26 9.50 11.16
C CYS A 352 -1.90 10.86 10.89
N ALA A 353 -2.32 11.09 9.64
CA ALA A 353 -3.01 12.32 9.25
C ALA A 353 -4.30 12.57 10.07
N ARG A 354 -5.09 11.53 10.36
CA ARG A 354 -6.30 11.64 11.20
C ARG A 354 -6.03 11.95 12.68
N ASN A 355 -4.82 11.70 13.16
CA ASN A 355 -4.46 11.88 14.56
C ASN A 355 -3.47 13.05 14.75
N GLY A 356 -3.25 13.87 13.72
CA GLY A 356 -2.30 14.99 13.80
C GLY A 356 -0.85 14.55 14.01
N ILE A 357 -0.47 13.35 13.56
CA ILE A 357 0.91 12.85 13.67
C ILE A 357 1.65 13.20 12.38
N ALA A 358 2.75 13.95 12.50
CA ALA A 358 3.63 14.23 11.39
C ALA A 358 4.24 12.92 10.88
N LEU A 359 4.21 12.71 9.56
CA LEU A 359 4.80 11.54 8.92
C LEU A 359 5.83 11.94 7.88
N ARG A 360 7.03 11.38 7.97
CA ARG A 360 8.14 11.61 7.04
C ARG A 360 8.59 10.29 6.42
N LYS A 361 8.93 10.32 5.13
CA LYS A 361 9.46 9.17 4.39
C LYS A 361 10.94 9.37 4.11
N VAL A 362 11.75 8.34 4.35
CA VAL A 362 13.20 8.37 4.11
C VAL A 362 13.66 7.29 3.13
N HIS A 363 14.85 7.47 2.55
CA HIS A 363 15.43 6.47 1.66
C HIS A 363 15.71 5.15 2.43
N PRO A 364 15.39 3.96 1.90
CA PRO A 364 15.56 2.67 2.60
C PRO A 364 16.98 2.09 2.53
N ALA A 365 17.93 2.78 1.88
CA ALA A 365 19.25 2.22 1.61
C ALA A 365 19.98 1.83 2.90
N TYR A 366 20.43 0.58 2.92
CA TYR A 366 21.32 -0.02 3.91
C TYR A 366 20.87 0.13 5.38
N THR A 367 19.60 0.43 5.66
CA THR A 367 19.08 0.67 7.02
C THR A 367 19.38 -0.48 7.98
N SER A 368 19.13 -1.72 7.53
CA SER A 368 19.43 -2.93 8.30
C SER A 368 20.93 -3.19 8.49
N ILE A 369 21.75 -2.91 7.47
CA ILE A 369 23.21 -3.14 7.49
C ILE A 369 23.89 -2.14 8.41
N ILE A 370 23.51 -0.86 8.31
CA ILE A 370 23.97 0.19 9.20
C ILE A 370 23.60 -0.14 10.65
N GLY A 371 22.34 -0.53 10.87
CA GLY A 371 21.85 -0.94 12.18
C GLY A 371 22.73 -2.00 12.82
N GLU A 372 23.03 -3.05 12.07
CA GLU A 372 23.82 -4.16 12.55
C GLU A 372 25.31 -3.82 12.76
N LEU A 373 25.97 -3.23 11.77
CA LEU A 373 27.42 -3.03 11.83
C LEU A 373 27.82 -1.90 12.77
N LYS A 374 26.99 -0.87 12.90
CA LYS A 374 27.29 0.30 13.73
C LYS A 374 26.75 0.17 15.15
N TYR A 375 25.53 -0.34 15.31
CA TYR A 375 24.81 -0.21 16.57
C TYR A 375 24.60 -1.52 17.32
N LEU A 376 24.80 -2.68 16.69
CA LEU A 376 24.56 -3.97 17.37
C LEU A 376 25.45 -4.16 18.59
N ARG A 377 26.74 -3.84 18.49
CA ARG A 377 27.69 -4.01 19.60
C ARG A 377 27.36 -3.10 20.79
N SER A 378 26.89 -1.87 20.53
CA SER A 378 26.61 -0.89 21.59
C SER A 378 25.28 -1.14 22.29
N TYR A 379 24.25 -1.58 21.56
CA TYR A 379 22.90 -1.70 22.10
C TYR A 379 22.47 -3.15 22.38
N ASN A 380 23.12 -4.14 21.77
CA ASN A 380 22.74 -5.55 21.85
C ASN A 380 21.25 -5.82 21.53
N LEU A 381 20.72 -5.13 20.53
CA LEU A 381 19.32 -5.24 20.10
C LEU A 381 19.18 -5.96 18.77
N SER A 382 17.98 -6.49 18.50
CA SER A 382 17.72 -7.12 17.20
C SER A 382 17.92 -6.13 16.05
N ARG A 383 18.46 -6.62 14.93
CA ARG A 383 18.64 -5.88 13.67
C ARG A 383 17.42 -5.04 13.27
N HIS A 384 16.22 -5.57 13.42
CA HIS A 384 15.00 -4.87 13.00
C HIS A 384 14.69 -3.65 13.87
N ILE A 385 15.02 -3.72 15.17
CA ILE A 385 14.96 -2.54 16.05
C ILE A 385 16.02 -1.54 15.62
N LEU A 386 17.25 -1.98 15.35
CA LEU A 386 18.34 -1.11 14.93
C LEU A 386 18.08 -0.47 13.56
N ALA A 387 17.44 -1.19 12.63
CA ALA A 387 16.98 -0.64 11.36
C ALA A 387 15.95 0.47 11.58
N SER A 388 14.97 0.26 12.47
CA SER A 388 14.00 1.29 12.84
C SER A 388 14.67 2.51 13.50
N TYR A 389 15.76 2.30 14.24
CA TYR A 389 16.58 3.37 14.82
C TYR A 389 17.33 4.19 13.77
N VAL A 390 17.96 3.53 12.79
CA VAL A 390 18.59 4.20 11.64
C VAL A 390 17.55 5.00 10.85
N ILE A 391 16.35 4.45 10.64
CA ILE A 391 15.24 5.15 9.97
C ILE A 391 14.85 6.41 10.73
N ALA A 392 14.75 6.35 12.07
CA ALA A 392 14.47 7.49 12.93
C ALA A 392 15.55 8.59 12.77
N ARG A 393 16.82 8.22 12.97
CA ARG A 393 17.97 9.14 12.86
C ARG A 393 18.05 9.81 11.50
N ARG A 394 17.93 9.04 10.43
CA ARG A 394 17.92 9.54 9.05
C ARG A 394 16.82 10.56 8.81
N GLY A 395 15.63 10.32 9.36
CA GLY A 395 14.54 11.25 9.19
C GLY A 395 14.65 12.53 10.04
N LEU A 396 15.49 12.52 11.08
CA LEU A 396 15.91 13.73 11.79
C LEU A 396 17.07 14.47 11.10
N GLY A 397 17.67 13.89 10.06
CA GLY A 397 18.76 14.49 9.29
C GLY A 397 20.16 14.00 9.68
N PHE A 398 20.28 13.03 10.59
CA PHE A 398 21.57 12.45 10.94
C PHE A 398 22.06 11.49 9.85
N THR A 399 23.37 11.48 9.65
CA THR A 399 24.07 10.57 8.74
C THR A 399 24.93 9.58 9.51
N GLU A 400 24.99 8.33 9.06
CA GLU A 400 25.83 7.31 9.67
C GLU A 400 27.15 7.15 8.92
N THR A 401 28.25 7.45 9.61
CA THR A 401 29.62 7.06 9.23
C THR A 401 29.88 5.59 9.50
N ILE A 402 30.78 4.99 8.73
CA ILE A 402 31.24 3.62 8.94
C ILE A 402 32.11 3.55 10.20
N PRO A 403 32.01 2.48 11.02
CA PRO A 403 32.96 2.29 12.12
C PRO A 403 34.40 2.14 11.61
N ALA A 404 35.37 2.76 12.30
CA ALA A 404 36.79 2.77 11.91
C ALA A 404 37.36 1.38 11.56
N LEU A 405 36.89 0.34 12.24
CA LEU A 405 37.27 -1.04 11.98
C LEU A 405 36.97 -1.48 10.52
N TYR A 406 35.82 -1.09 9.98
CA TYR A 406 35.41 -1.41 8.62
C TYR A 406 35.99 -0.44 7.59
N GLU A 407 36.35 0.78 7.99
CA GLU A 407 37.11 1.71 7.13
C GLU A 407 38.51 1.14 6.84
N ARG A 408 39.21 0.64 7.87
CA ARG A 408 40.50 -0.05 7.70
C ARG A 408 40.37 -1.27 6.79
N LEU A 409 39.31 -2.05 6.96
CA LEU A 409 39.04 -3.20 6.10
C LEU A 409 38.84 -2.78 4.64
N LEU A 410 38.07 -1.73 4.37
CA LEU A 410 37.90 -1.22 3.00
C LEU A 410 39.23 -0.72 2.42
N ALA A 411 40.05 -0.03 3.21
CA ALA A 411 41.37 0.43 2.78
C ALA A 411 42.32 -0.72 2.41
N GLN A 412 42.31 -1.83 3.19
CA GLN A 412 43.12 -3.02 2.91
C GLN A 412 42.67 -3.75 1.64
N VAL A 413 41.39 -3.70 1.30
CA VAL A 413 40.85 -4.32 0.09
C VAL A 413 41.10 -3.46 -1.14
N GLY A 414 41.18 -2.13 -0.98
CA GLY A 414 41.41 -1.18 -2.07
C GLY A 414 40.34 -1.24 -3.16
N ASP A 415 40.70 -0.93 -4.40
CA ASP A 415 39.80 -0.90 -5.57
C ASP A 415 39.55 -2.27 -6.21
N THR A 416 40.00 -3.36 -5.57
CA THR A 416 39.87 -4.73 -6.11
C THR A 416 38.40 -5.13 -6.32
N LEU A 417 37.46 -4.53 -5.59
CA LEU A 417 36.03 -4.72 -5.76
C LEU A 417 35.38 -3.47 -6.33
N LYS A 418 34.92 -3.54 -7.58
CA LYS A 418 34.12 -2.47 -8.20
C LYS A 418 32.72 -2.44 -7.56
N PRO A 419 32.38 -1.41 -6.75
CA PRO A 419 31.07 -1.35 -6.12
C PRO A 419 29.97 -1.18 -7.18
N HIS A 420 28.79 -1.72 -6.90
CA HIS A 420 27.64 -1.57 -7.80
C HIS A 420 27.11 -0.12 -7.87
N LEU A 421 27.50 0.74 -6.92
CA LEU A 421 27.17 2.16 -6.91
C LEU A 421 28.36 3.02 -7.36
N LYS A 422 28.06 4.03 -8.19
CA LYS A 422 29.04 5.02 -8.64
C LYS A 422 29.54 5.88 -7.46
N PRO A 423 30.78 6.41 -7.51
CA PRO A 423 31.40 7.13 -6.39
C PRO A 423 30.63 8.36 -5.89
N SER A 424 29.93 9.09 -6.76
CA SER A 424 29.22 10.33 -6.39
C SER A 424 27.87 10.12 -5.71
N ARG A 425 27.52 8.90 -5.27
CA ARG A 425 26.19 8.58 -4.75
C ARG A 425 26.15 8.51 -3.22
N PRO A 426 25.04 8.94 -2.60
CA PRO A 426 24.86 8.78 -1.16
C PRO A 426 24.95 7.29 -0.79
N TYR A 427 25.52 7.01 0.37
CA TYR A 427 25.76 5.66 0.91
C TYR A 427 26.80 4.81 0.17
N GLN A 428 27.69 5.41 -0.64
CA GLN A 428 28.75 4.68 -1.37
C GLN A 428 29.57 3.75 -0.48
N GLN A 429 30.08 4.25 0.65
CA GLN A 429 30.92 3.44 1.53
C GLN A 429 30.13 2.22 2.09
N TRP A 430 28.86 2.42 2.44
CA TRP A 430 27.98 1.32 2.88
C TRP A 430 27.69 0.32 1.75
N ALA A 431 27.67 0.78 0.50
CA ALA A 431 27.51 -0.06 -0.67
C ALA A 431 28.76 -0.92 -0.95
N GLN A 432 29.95 -0.32 -0.84
CA GLN A 432 31.23 -1.02 -0.94
C GLN A 432 31.30 -2.13 0.12
N LEU A 433 30.95 -1.82 1.36
CA LEU A 433 30.95 -2.79 2.44
C LEU A 433 29.91 -3.92 2.22
N TYR A 434 28.73 -3.58 1.69
CA TYR A 434 27.74 -4.58 1.32
C TYR A 434 28.22 -5.52 0.20
N ASP A 435 28.85 -4.97 -0.84
CA ASP A 435 29.39 -5.77 -1.95
C ASP A 435 30.54 -6.66 -1.50
N LEU A 436 31.41 -6.14 -0.63
CA LEU A 436 32.48 -6.89 0.03
C LEU A 436 31.94 -8.14 0.73
N PHE A 437 30.92 -7.96 1.57
CA PHE A 437 30.30 -9.06 2.29
C PHE A 437 29.64 -10.06 1.36
N LYS A 438 28.95 -9.58 0.33
CA LYS A 438 28.35 -10.45 -0.68
C LYS A 438 29.40 -11.26 -1.43
N HIS A 439 30.56 -10.68 -1.75
CA HIS A 439 31.69 -11.36 -2.36
C HIS A 439 32.28 -12.44 -1.44
N CYS A 440 32.25 -12.20 -0.13
CA CYS A 440 32.63 -13.19 0.91
C CYS A 440 31.56 -14.26 1.17
N GLY A 441 30.49 -14.33 0.36
CA GLY A 441 29.38 -15.26 0.55
C GLY A 441 28.46 -14.93 1.73
N ILE A 442 28.65 -13.77 2.37
CA ILE A 442 27.80 -13.30 3.47
C ILE A 442 26.56 -12.65 2.84
N THR A 443 25.52 -13.47 2.66
CA THR A 443 24.30 -13.09 1.96
C THR A 443 23.10 -12.92 2.89
N SER A 444 23.09 -13.66 4.00
CA SER A 444 22.20 -13.47 5.13
C SER A 444 22.99 -12.91 6.28
N PHE A 445 22.60 -11.73 6.71
CA PHE A 445 23.24 -11.13 7.87
C PHE A 445 22.53 -11.62 9.16
N ASN A 446 22.83 -12.86 9.53
CA ASN A 446 22.56 -13.52 10.81
C ASN A 446 22.88 -12.79 12.13
N PRO A 447 21.97 -12.46 13.08
CA PRO A 447 22.39 -12.07 14.43
C PRO A 447 23.18 -13.18 15.15
N SER A 448 22.95 -14.46 14.81
CA SER A 448 23.71 -15.61 15.30
C SER A 448 25.09 -15.76 14.65
N GLU A 449 25.41 -14.93 13.65
CA GLU A 449 26.66 -14.98 12.87
C GLU A 449 27.51 -13.73 13.12
N THR A 450 27.37 -13.06 14.27
CA THR A 450 28.15 -11.86 14.63
C THR A 450 29.66 -12.07 14.54
N SER A 451 30.12 -13.29 14.79
CA SER A 451 31.52 -13.71 14.58
C SER A 451 31.96 -13.57 13.11
N SER A 452 31.08 -13.84 12.15
CA SER A 452 31.38 -13.81 10.71
C SER A 452 31.67 -12.41 10.14
N PHE A 453 31.31 -11.35 10.89
CA PHE A 453 31.57 -9.95 10.54
C PHE A 453 32.86 -9.39 11.15
N LYS A 454 33.67 -10.24 11.82
CA LYS A 454 35.00 -9.85 12.28
C LYS A 454 35.93 -9.66 11.06
N PRO A 455 36.66 -8.53 10.96
CA PRO A 455 37.54 -8.27 9.81
C PRO A 455 38.54 -9.39 9.53
N SER A 456 39.07 -10.04 10.55
CA SER A 456 39.97 -11.19 10.40
C SER A 456 39.33 -12.37 9.67
N ILE A 457 38.05 -12.65 9.92
CA ILE A 457 37.31 -13.71 9.23
C ILE A 457 36.98 -13.28 7.80
N ILE A 458 36.63 -12.01 7.60
CA ILE A 458 36.35 -11.45 6.27
C ILE A 458 37.61 -11.50 5.40
N MET A 459 38.76 -11.09 5.92
CA MET A 459 40.05 -11.16 5.21
C MET A 459 40.43 -12.60 4.84
N LYS A 460 40.27 -13.57 5.75
CA LYS A 460 40.46 -15.00 5.42
C LYS A 460 39.56 -15.46 4.27
N LYS A 461 38.30 -15.01 4.23
CA LYS A 461 37.36 -15.33 3.14
C LYS A 461 37.73 -14.65 1.82
N LEU A 462 38.23 -13.42 1.85
CA LEU A 462 38.69 -12.70 0.66
C LEU A 462 39.89 -13.39 0.01
N VAL A 463 40.90 -13.74 0.81
CA VAL A 463 42.07 -14.51 0.36
C VAL A 463 41.62 -15.84 -0.24
N LYS A 464 40.72 -16.57 0.44
CA LYS A 464 40.16 -17.83 -0.08
C LYS A 464 39.40 -17.66 -1.40
N ASN A 465 38.82 -16.48 -1.65
CA ASN A 465 38.08 -16.16 -2.87
C ASN A 465 38.96 -15.49 -3.95
N GLY A 466 40.29 -15.48 -3.79
CA GLY A 466 41.22 -14.96 -4.79
C GLY A 466 41.38 -13.45 -4.81
N VAL A 467 40.92 -12.75 -3.76
CA VAL A 467 41.17 -11.31 -3.57
C VAL A 467 42.39 -11.16 -2.66
N ASN A 468 43.53 -10.81 -3.25
CA ASN A 468 44.72 -10.46 -2.48
C ASN A 468 44.58 -9.02 -1.98
N PRO A 469 44.55 -8.80 -0.66
CA PRO A 469 44.51 -7.45 -0.10
C PRO A 469 45.78 -6.69 -0.48
N ALA A 470 45.67 -5.36 -0.61
CA ALA A 470 46.83 -4.52 -0.84
C ALA A 470 47.84 -4.75 0.30
N THR A 471 49.08 -5.08 -0.05
CA THR A 471 50.20 -5.22 0.88
C THR A 471 50.59 -3.83 1.39
N GLY A 472 49.76 -3.26 2.25
CA GLY A 472 50.09 -2.07 3.04
C GLY A 472 50.23 -2.50 4.49
N ALA A 473 51.44 -2.41 5.03
CA ALA A 473 51.68 -2.58 6.45
C ALA A 473 50.70 -1.72 7.28
N PRO A 474 50.21 -2.20 8.44
CA PRO A 474 49.51 -1.31 9.37
C PRO A 474 50.49 -0.19 9.76
N SER A 475 50.09 1.06 9.64
CA SER A 475 50.87 2.15 10.24
C SER A 475 50.85 1.97 11.77
N ASP A 476 52.04 1.90 12.37
CA ASP A 476 52.32 1.61 13.78
C ASP A 476 51.82 2.66 14.80
N ASN A 477 50.95 3.58 14.39
CA ASN A 477 50.47 4.63 15.27
C ASN A 477 49.07 4.26 15.80
N LEU A 478 49.04 3.46 16.88
CA LEU A 478 48.03 3.47 17.97
C LEU A 478 48.32 2.34 18.98
N ARG A 479 49.47 2.39 19.66
CA ARG A 479 49.53 1.97 21.07
C ARG A 479 48.78 3.04 21.87
N ALA A 480 47.49 2.83 22.11
CA ALA A 480 46.74 3.63 23.06
C ALA A 480 45.71 2.76 23.79
N GLY A 481 46.08 2.37 25.00
CA GLY A 481 45.21 2.23 26.17
C GLY A 481 44.03 1.27 26.10
N LEU A 482 44.27 0.00 26.38
CA LEU A 482 43.29 -0.79 27.15
C LEU A 482 43.55 -0.50 28.63
N PRO A 483 42.59 0.03 29.42
CA PRO A 483 42.71 -0.02 30.86
C PRO A 483 42.49 -1.47 31.28
N VAL A 484 43.53 -2.07 31.86
CA VAL A 484 43.45 -3.31 32.61
C VAL A 484 42.66 -3.00 33.87
N TYR A 485 41.46 -3.57 33.99
CA TYR A 485 40.80 -3.70 35.29
C TYR A 485 41.28 -5.02 35.89
N GLY A 486 41.92 -4.93 37.05
CA GLY A 486 42.13 -6.05 37.97
C GLY A 486 40.85 -6.43 38.70
#